data_AF-A0AAN8J4S5-F1
#
_entry.id   AF-A0AAN8J4S5-F1
#
_cell.length_a   1.000
_cell.length_b   1.000
_cell.length_c   1.000
_cell.angle_alpha   90.00
_cell.angle_beta   90.00
_cell.angle_gamma   90.00
#
_symmetry.space_group_name_H-M   'P 1'
#
loop_
_entity.id
_entity.type
_entity.pdbx_description
1 polymer ?
#
loop_
_entity_poly.entity_id
_entity_poly.type
_entity_poly.pdbx_seq_one_letter_code
_entity_poly.pdbx_strand_id
1 'polypeptide(L)'
;MIDVNATRIRCNRWVYDTSTFKDTFITEQNMICDDALFRSHANMITMAGLLVGAFGFGILSDVIGRKLGLLASVSLHIVGAIATSLPPNFTVFAICRFFTGASTAGTFMSAFVLGETILF
;
A
#
# COMPACT_ATOMS: atom_id res chain seq x y z
N MET A 1 16.49 31.60 24.38
CA MET A 1 17.26 30.37 24.06
C MET A 1 16.68 29.29 24.96
N ILE A 2 16.07 28.24 24.41
CA ILE A 2 15.57 27.10 25.19
C ILE A 2 16.64 26.02 25.08
N ASP A 3 17.25 25.68 26.20
CA ASP A 3 18.31 24.68 26.29
C ASP A 3 17.73 23.28 26.01
N VAL A 4 17.92 22.79 24.78
CA VAL A 4 17.57 21.42 24.40
C VAL A 4 18.67 20.50 24.90
N ASN A 5 18.53 20.00 26.13
CA ASN A 5 19.25 18.82 26.59
C ASN A 5 18.84 17.63 25.70
N ALA A 6 19.66 17.34 24.70
CA ALA A 6 19.38 16.42 23.58
C ALA A 6 19.41 14.94 23.98
N THR A 7 18.62 14.55 24.99
CA THR A 7 18.29 13.15 25.24
C THR A 7 17.00 12.82 24.49
N ARG A 8 17.01 11.78 23.65
CA ARG A 8 15.79 11.28 22.98
C ARG A 8 14.84 10.73 24.04
N ILE A 9 13.86 11.51 24.45
CA ILE A 9 12.77 11.06 25.32
C ILE A 9 11.85 10.19 24.46
N ARG A 10 11.56 8.95 24.90
CA ARG A 10 10.60 8.07 24.22
C ARG A 10 9.20 8.70 24.30
N CYS A 11 8.55 8.82 23.15
CA CYS A 11 7.17 9.30 23.10
C CYS A 11 6.28 8.18 23.64
N ASN A 12 5.56 8.42 24.74
CA ASN A 12 4.65 7.43 25.33
C ASN A 12 3.18 7.66 24.92
N ARG A 13 2.83 8.90 24.54
CA ARG A 13 1.47 9.27 24.18
C ARG A 13 1.49 10.49 23.26
N TRP A 14 0.91 10.35 22.07
CA TRP A 14 0.67 11.47 21.17
C TRP A 14 -0.76 11.98 21.39
N VAL A 15 -0.91 13.30 21.52
CA VAL A 15 -2.24 13.94 21.60
C VAL A 15 -2.64 14.34 20.20
N TYR A 16 -3.69 13.72 19.68
CA TYR A 16 -4.23 14.01 18.35
C TYR A 16 -5.27 15.12 18.45
N ASP A 17 -5.21 16.08 17.53
CA ASP A 17 -6.26 17.10 17.39
C ASP A 17 -7.50 16.46 16.76
N THR A 18 -8.55 16.29 17.57
CA THR A 18 -9.82 15.65 17.19
C THR A 18 -10.86 16.60 16.61
N SER A 19 -10.49 17.84 16.26
CA SER A 19 -11.42 18.84 15.71
C SER A 19 -12.08 18.44 14.39
N THR A 20 -11.43 17.60 13.58
CA THR A 20 -11.92 17.17 12.25
C THR A 20 -12.17 15.66 12.16
N PHE A 21 -11.37 14.82 12.84
CA PHE A 21 -11.53 13.36 12.84
C PHE A 21 -11.42 12.84 14.28
N LYS A 22 -12.46 12.15 14.77
CA LYS A 22 -12.52 11.62 16.16
C LYS A 22 -11.58 10.43 16.37
N ASP A 23 -11.65 9.44 15.50
CA ASP A 23 -10.82 8.24 15.54
C ASP A 23 -10.41 7.89 14.11
N THR A 24 -9.11 7.72 13.88
CA THR A 24 -8.58 7.20 12.61
C THR A 24 -7.71 6.00 12.89
N PHE A 25 -7.47 5.16 11.89
CA PHE A 25 -6.55 4.03 11.97
C PHE A 25 -5.15 4.43 12.53
N ILE A 26 -4.70 5.65 12.26
CA ILE A 26 -3.43 6.22 12.78
C ILE A 26 -3.52 6.55 14.27
N THR A 27 -4.69 7.01 14.72
CA THR A 27 -4.99 7.39 16.11
C THR A 27 -5.16 6.16 17.01
N GLU A 28 -5.88 5.15 16.54
CA GLU A 28 -6.21 3.94 17.32
C GLU A 28 -4.97 3.07 17.58
N GLN A 29 -4.05 3.03 16.62
CA GLN A 29 -2.81 2.25 16.72
C GLN A 29 -1.63 3.06 17.29
N ASN A 30 -1.85 4.28 17.82
CA ASN A 30 -0.81 5.16 18.39
C ASN A 30 0.44 5.33 17.51
N MET A 31 0.25 5.40 16.18
CA MET A 31 1.30 5.28 15.16
C MET A 31 2.21 6.52 14.99
N ILE A 32 2.52 7.27 16.06
CA ILE A 32 3.39 8.47 15.98
C ILE A 32 4.61 8.39 16.90
N CYS A 33 4.51 7.67 18.02
CA CYS A 33 5.51 7.75 19.07
C CYS A 33 6.74 6.85 18.85
N ASP A 34 6.62 5.75 18.11
CA ASP A 34 7.74 4.85 17.76
C ASP A 34 7.68 4.34 16.29
N ASP A 35 6.86 4.97 15.45
CA ASP A 35 6.22 4.30 14.30
C ASP A 35 6.77 4.65 12.93
N ALA A 36 7.99 5.18 12.86
CA ALA A 36 8.75 5.16 11.61
C ALA A 36 8.83 3.74 11.05
N LEU A 37 8.88 2.74 11.93
CA LEU A 37 8.88 1.32 11.57
C LEU A 37 7.57 0.87 10.93
N PHE A 38 6.38 1.26 11.42
CA PHE A 38 5.11 0.83 10.80
C PHE A 38 4.93 1.39 9.40
N ARG A 39 5.31 2.66 9.17
CA ARG A 39 5.38 3.24 7.83
C ARG A 39 6.36 2.50 6.93
N SER A 40 7.55 2.18 7.47
CA SER A 40 8.56 1.41 6.76
C SER A 40 8.06 0.01 6.39
N HIS A 41 7.45 -0.71 7.34
CA HIS A 41 6.86 -2.03 7.13
C HIS A 41 5.76 -2.00 6.07
N ALA A 42 4.83 -1.03 6.14
CA ALA A 42 3.80 -0.89 5.11
C ALA A 42 4.39 -0.66 3.71
N ASN A 43 5.46 0.14 3.61
CA ASN A 43 6.15 0.37 2.35
C ASN A 43 6.88 -0.90 1.87
N MET A 44 7.62 -1.58 2.75
CA MET A 44 8.30 -2.84 2.45
C MET A 44 7.33 -3.91 1.94
N ILE A 45 6.16 -4.05 2.57
CA ILE A 45 5.12 -5.00 2.16
C ILE A 45 4.55 -4.64 0.79
N THR A 46 4.35 -3.34 0.52
CA THR A 46 3.91 -2.86 -0.79
C THR A 46 4.94 -3.19 -1.87
N MET A 47 6.23 -2.98 -1.59
CA MET A 47 7.33 -3.31 -2.51
C MET A 47 7.49 -4.83 -2.71
N ALA A 48 7.33 -5.62 -1.65
CA ALA A 48 7.31 -7.07 -1.76
C ALA A 48 6.15 -7.55 -2.64
N GLY A 49 4.96 -6.97 -2.45
CA GLY A 49 3.79 -7.22 -3.29
C GLY A 49 4.07 -6.86 -4.75
N LEU A 50 4.70 -5.72 -5.02
CA LEU A 50 5.11 -5.32 -6.36
C LEU A 50 6.03 -6.35 -7.03
N LEU A 51 7.03 -6.84 -6.31
CA LEU A 51 7.95 -7.89 -6.78
C LEU A 51 7.20 -9.17 -7.14
N VAL A 52 6.39 -9.69 -6.23
CA VAL A 52 5.60 -10.92 -6.46
C VAL A 52 4.61 -10.72 -7.61
N GLY A 53 3.96 -9.56 -7.67
CA GLY A 53 3.02 -9.21 -8.71
C GLY A 53 3.66 -9.09 -10.09
N ALA A 54 4.87 -8.55 -10.19
CA ALA A 54 5.60 -8.44 -11.46
C ALA A 54 5.88 -9.82 -12.07
N PHE A 55 6.33 -10.80 -11.27
CA PHE A 55 6.55 -12.16 -11.74
C PHE A 55 5.24 -12.92 -12.00
N GLY A 56 4.27 -12.81 -11.09
CA GLY A 56 3.03 -13.58 -11.15
C GLY A 56 2.04 -13.07 -12.22
N PHE A 57 1.72 -11.78 -12.21
CA PHE A 57 0.77 -11.20 -13.16
C PHE A 57 1.31 -11.10 -14.57
N GLY A 58 2.64 -11.04 -14.77
CA GLY A 58 3.24 -11.12 -16.10
C GLY A 58 2.88 -12.43 -16.79
N ILE A 59 3.16 -13.57 -16.13
CA ILE A 59 2.82 -14.90 -16.65
C ILE A 59 1.30 -15.06 -16.80
N LEU A 60 0.52 -14.58 -15.82
CA LEU A 60 -0.94 -14.70 -15.86
C LEU A 60 -1.55 -13.90 -17.02
N SER A 61 -1.00 -12.72 -17.33
CA SER A 61 -1.42 -11.87 -18.45
C SER A 61 -1.16 -12.54 -19.81
N ASP A 62 -0.08 -13.31 -19.90
CA ASP A 62 0.26 -14.06 -21.13
C ASP A 62 -0.68 -15.25 -21.34
N VAL A 63 -1.20 -15.86 -20.27
CA VAL A 63 -2.10 -17.03 -20.33
C VAL A 63 -3.58 -16.66 -20.53
N ILE A 64 -4.07 -15.63 -19.82
CA ILE A 64 -5.49 -15.23 -19.84
C ILE A 64 -5.81 -14.29 -21.02
N GLY A 65 -4.77 -13.73 -21.66
CA GLY A 65 -4.88 -12.80 -22.77
C GLY A 65 -4.77 -11.34 -22.32
N ARG A 66 -4.01 -10.54 -23.08
CA ARG A 66 -3.57 -9.18 -22.70
C ARG A 66 -4.68 -8.22 -22.25
N LYS A 67 -5.83 -8.20 -22.93
CA LYS A 67 -6.94 -7.28 -22.60
C LYS A 67 -7.69 -7.69 -21.33
N LEU A 68 -7.90 -9.00 -21.16
CA LEU A 68 -8.63 -9.53 -20.01
C LEU A 68 -7.75 -9.51 -18.75
N GLY A 69 -6.44 -9.76 -18.91
CA GLY A 69 -5.44 -9.61 -17.85
C GLY A 69 -5.39 -8.19 -17.28
N LEU A 70 -5.41 -7.16 -18.14
CA LEU A 70 -5.47 -5.76 -17.71
C LEU A 70 -6.75 -5.47 -16.91
N LEU A 71 -7.91 -5.90 -17.40
CA LEU A 71 -9.18 -5.68 -16.71
C LEU A 71 -9.19 -6.37 -15.33
N ALA A 72 -8.68 -7.59 -15.25
CA ALA A 72 -8.58 -8.33 -13.99
C ALA A 72 -7.63 -7.65 -12.99
N SER A 73 -6.44 -7.19 -13.43
CA SER A 73 -5.48 -6.52 -12.55
C SER A 73 -6.02 -5.18 -12.04
N VAL A 74 -6.67 -4.40 -12.90
CA VAL A 74 -7.31 -3.12 -12.53
C VAL A 74 -8.46 -3.35 -11.54
N SER A 75 -9.30 -4.36 -11.78
CA SER A 75 -10.41 -4.69 -10.88
C SER A 75 -9.89 -5.06 -9.49
N LEU A 76 -8.85 -5.90 -9.44
CA LEU A 76 -8.22 -6.30 -8.19
C LEU A 76 -7.57 -5.10 -7.47
N HIS A 77 -6.99 -4.17 -8.23
CA HIS A 77 -6.40 -2.96 -7.69
C HIS A 77 -7.45 -2.06 -7.02
N ILE A 78 -8.58 -1.82 -7.69
CA ILE A 78 -9.68 -1.00 -7.16
C ILE A 78 -10.24 -1.63 -5.87
N VAL A 79 -10.49 -2.94 -5.89
CA VAL A 79 -10.99 -3.66 -4.70
C VAL A 79 -9.97 -3.62 -3.56
N GLY A 80 -8.68 -3.83 -3.86
CA GLY A 80 -7.61 -3.74 -2.87
C GLY A 80 -7.45 -2.34 -2.26
N ALA A 81 -7.59 -1.30 -3.07
CA ALA A 81 -7.52 0.09 -2.62
C ALA A 81 -8.68 0.45 -1.68
N ILE A 82 -9.91 0.03 -2.02
CA ILE A 82 -11.09 0.22 -1.16
C ILE A 82 -10.93 -0.59 0.14
N ALA A 83 -10.46 -1.83 0.06
CA ALA A 83 -10.24 -2.65 1.26
C ALA A 83 -9.19 -2.05 2.20
N THR A 84 -8.22 -1.29 1.66
CA THR A 84 -7.18 -0.60 2.43
C THR A 84 -7.69 0.64 3.18
N SER A 85 -8.86 1.19 2.81
CA SER A 85 -9.45 2.35 3.50
C SER A 85 -10.34 1.97 4.69
N LEU A 86 -10.80 0.72 4.75
CA LEU A 86 -11.70 0.19 5.77
C LEU A 86 -11.07 -0.69 6.89
N PRO A 87 -9.74 -0.91 7.01
CA PRO A 87 -9.25 -1.99 7.86
C PRO A 87 -9.34 -1.65 9.35
N PRO A 88 -9.91 -2.54 10.17
CA PRO A 88 -9.92 -2.40 11.63
C PRO A 88 -8.60 -2.83 12.29
N ASN A 89 -7.67 -3.45 11.54
CA ASN A 89 -6.43 -4.03 12.09
C ASN A 89 -5.23 -3.83 11.14
N PHE A 90 -4.02 -3.66 11.70
CA PHE A 90 -2.79 -3.47 10.92
C PHE A 90 -2.46 -4.64 10.01
N THR A 91 -2.70 -5.88 10.45
CA THR A 91 -2.48 -7.08 9.63
C THR A 91 -3.35 -7.09 8.37
N VAL A 92 -4.62 -6.70 8.49
CA VAL A 92 -5.54 -6.64 7.35
C VAL A 92 -5.11 -5.54 6.39
N PHE A 93 -4.75 -4.36 6.92
CA PHE A 93 -4.18 -3.27 6.13
C PHE A 93 -2.93 -3.70 5.35
N ALA A 94 -2.01 -4.43 5.99
CA ALA A 94 -0.79 -4.93 5.39
C ALA A 94 -1.06 -5.93 4.25
N ILE A 95 -1.99 -6.88 4.45
CA ILE A 95 -2.38 -7.85 3.43
C ILE A 95 -3.02 -7.14 2.23
N CYS A 96 -3.95 -6.20 2.47
CA CYS A 96 -4.57 -5.42 1.40
C CYS A 96 -3.53 -4.60 0.61
N ARG A 97 -2.56 -4.00 1.30
CA ARG A 97 -1.42 -3.30 0.68
C ARG A 97 -0.57 -4.21 -0.19
N PHE A 98 -0.32 -5.45 0.24
CA PHE A 98 0.43 -6.43 -0.55
C PHE A 98 -0.29 -6.73 -1.88
N PHE A 99 -1.59 -7.04 -1.85
CA PHE A 99 -2.37 -7.30 -3.06
C PHE A 99 -2.53 -6.07 -3.95
N THR A 100 -2.65 -4.88 -3.36
CA THR A 100 -2.68 -3.61 -4.09
C THR A 100 -1.35 -3.36 -4.79
N GLY A 101 -0.22 -3.61 -4.13
CA GLY A 101 1.12 -3.56 -4.73
C GLY A 101 1.28 -4.56 -5.87
N ALA A 102 0.83 -5.81 -5.68
CA ALA A 102 0.91 -6.85 -6.70
C ALA A 102 0.08 -6.53 -7.96
N SER A 103 -1.14 -6.04 -7.78
CA SER A 103 -2.01 -5.61 -8.89
C SER A 103 -1.50 -4.37 -9.61
N THR A 104 -0.77 -3.49 -8.92
CA THR A 104 -0.12 -2.31 -9.53
C THR A 104 0.94 -2.73 -10.54
N ALA A 105 1.81 -3.69 -10.18
CA ALA A 105 2.81 -4.22 -11.09
C ALA A 105 2.18 -4.85 -12.33
N GLY A 106 1.16 -5.69 -12.14
CA GLY A 106 0.43 -6.32 -13.25
C GLY A 106 -0.21 -5.29 -14.19
N THR A 107 -0.87 -4.27 -13.63
CA THR A 107 -1.51 -3.21 -14.42
C THR A 107 -0.49 -2.40 -15.21
N PHE A 108 0.64 -2.03 -14.60
CA PHE A 108 1.70 -1.28 -15.28
C PHE A 108 2.29 -2.07 -16.45
N MET A 109 2.61 -3.35 -16.24
CA MET A 109 3.17 -4.22 -17.28
C MET A 109 2.18 -4.43 -18.43
N SER A 110 0.93 -4.79 -18.13
CA SER A 110 -0.08 -5.01 -19.17
C SER A 110 -0.41 -3.72 -19.93
N ALA A 111 -0.44 -2.57 -19.26
CA ALA A 111 -0.68 -1.27 -19.90
C ALA A 111 0.46 -0.86 -20.84
N PHE A 112 1.72 -1.00 -20.39
CA PHE A 112 2.91 -0.73 -21.21
C PHE A 112 2.88 -1.56 -22.50
N VAL A 113 2.66 -2.86 -22.35
CA VAL A 113 2.61 -3.82 -23.45
C VAL A 113 1.48 -3.54 -24.45
N LEU A 114 0.29 -3.18 -23.96
CA LEU A 114 -0.83 -2.79 -24.84
C LEU A 114 -0.55 -1.46 -25.57
N GLY A 115 0.13 -0.51 -24.92
CA GLY A 115 0.54 0.75 -25.54
C GLY A 115 1.45 0.53 -26.75
N GLU A 116 2.46 -0.33 -26.61
CA GLU A 116 3.36 -0.70 -27.71
C GLU A 116 2.62 -1.39 -28.87
N THR A 117 1.53 -2.12 -28.57
CA THR A 117 0.73 -2.81 -29.60
C THR A 117 -0.14 -1.87 -30.42
N ILE A 118 -0.46 -0.70 -29.89
CA ILE A 118 -1.29 0.32 -30.55
C ILE A 118 -0.43 1.30 -31.36
N LEU A 119 0.87 1.41 -31.04
CA LEU A 119 1.83 2.27 -31.73
C LEU A 119 2.44 1.62 -32.98
N PHE A 120 2.32 0.30 -33.14
CA PHE A 120 2.69 -0.46 -34.33
C PHE A 120 1.46 -0.82 -35.17
#